data_AF-A0A958QPG4-F1
#
_entry.id   AF-A0A958QPG4-F1
#
_cell.length_a   1.000
_cell.length_b   1.000
_cell.length_c   1.000
_cell.angle_alpha   90.00
_cell.angle_beta   90.00
_cell.angle_gamma   90.00
#
_symmetry.space_group_name_H-M   'P 1'
#
loop_
_entity.id
_entity.type
_entity.pdbx_description
1 polymer ?
#
loop_
_entity_poly.entity_id
_entity_poly.type
_entity_poly.pdbx_seq_one_letter_code
_entity_poly.pdbx_strand_id
1 'polypeptide(L)'
;MIASNYLQKQVVTCISLLALLVVLVAPAFAAEDEYILSFTKGDTSLCFAPSGTCLADEGIVNDNGGTIENVEFRFNTTTNILSVDMELSGPTVGPDSCGASPSEVAKMITFVITSGEMPHPFQNAVFFLDATDAVPSLSVYAYDGDESNPTNESYVAGDNICTSRVAGSCSGWLQSLNVQNTALGKRYTFSVDVTAINSYVPTNVGPEPYEGVSFAGNVGFWVQTHGYPNLDVIYGADGFIDDVVADIDPACSYPIDGIYVCTAQDELNGSCDEGDRLGNSSYSGFFDKTNADTYRTPVCDQESMNFSLEVDVPFQTLFTGGSPDGKDVTINYSGVPSGASVDPADGTVQAGTINGSFSWTPTSADAGQQFDVGVTYTDSMDNSVSCPFTLFVDEEPTDCLGVSGGDATLDQCGQCNGDGTSCLGCEDVDISATQGTLDSQAEAQYRIVRRLNRQLKTVSRGTANEATDKQFGSRQKQRAKTLFEENWGFIWSIPSVNTQCANADFCVQVASGIESVQLFSVNTQELVSIANKLARRIAKRGGNAKRLKRQANALGDDSLALVATVPTTESVCTTDNNQVQ
;
A
#
# COMPACT_ATOMS: atom_id res chain seq x y z
N MET A 1 -32.68 58.87 -13.94
CA MET A 1 -33.39 58.50 -12.69
C MET A 1 -34.50 57.45 -12.94
N ILE A 2 -34.30 56.52 -13.89
CA ILE A 2 -35.11 55.30 -14.10
C ILE A 2 -34.16 54.26 -14.72
N ALA A 3 -33.21 53.75 -13.92
CA ALA A 3 -32.31 52.65 -14.30
C ALA A 3 -31.58 52.03 -13.09
N SER A 4 -32.21 52.05 -11.90
CA SER A 4 -31.56 51.56 -10.66
C SER A 4 -32.45 50.63 -9.82
N ASN A 5 -33.55 50.10 -10.40
CA ASN A 5 -34.51 49.27 -9.65
C ASN A 5 -34.70 47.85 -10.23
N TYR A 6 -33.91 47.43 -11.22
CA TYR A 6 -34.05 46.09 -11.82
C TYR A 6 -33.05 45.05 -11.28
N LEU A 7 -31.96 45.48 -10.63
CA LEU A 7 -30.92 44.60 -10.10
C LEU A 7 -31.15 44.13 -8.65
N GLN A 8 -32.14 44.69 -7.94
CA GLN A 8 -32.40 44.35 -6.54
C GLN A 8 -33.45 43.23 -6.35
N LYS A 9 -34.14 42.80 -7.40
CA LYS A 9 -35.17 41.75 -7.33
C LYS A 9 -34.69 40.33 -7.66
N GLN A 10 -33.54 40.15 -8.29
CA GLN A 10 -33.00 38.80 -8.58
C GLN A 10 -32.12 38.22 -7.47
N VAL A 11 -31.53 39.06 -6.62
CA VAL A 11 -30.68 38.58 -5.51
C VAL A 11 -31.52 37.96 -4.37
N VAL A 12 -32.79 38.36 -4.22
CA VAL A 12 -33.66 37.83 -3.16
C VAL A 12 -34.24 36.45 -3.52
N THR A 13 -34.32 36.10 -4.81
CA THR A 13 -34.85 34.79 -5.23
C THR A 13 -33.79 33.67 -5.21
N CYS A 14 -32.50 34.00 -5.38
CA CYS A 14 -31.41 33.02 -5.26
C CYS A 14 -31.12 32.62 -3.80
N ILE A 15 -31.33 33.50 -2.82
CA ILE A 15 -31.05 33.18 -1.40
C ILE A 15 -32.14 32.28 -0.80
N SER A 16 -33.37 32.33 -1.32
CA SER A 16 -34.46 31.44 -0.87
C SER A 16 -34.43 30.04 -1.47
N LEU A 17 -33.77 29.83 -2.62
CA LEU A 17 -33.55 28.49 -3.19
C LEU A 17 -32.38 27.77 -2.52
N LEU A 18 -31.34 28.51 -2.08
CA LEU A 18 -30.21 27.94 -1.35
C LEU A 18 -30.57 27.50 0.09
N ALA A 19 -31.59 28.11 0.70
CA ALA A 19 -32.08 27.74 2.02
C ALA A 19 -33.05 26.54 2.02
N LEU A 20 -33.59 26.15 0.85
CA LEU A 20 -34.45 24.96 0.71
C LEU A 20 -33.65 23.70 0.33
N LEU A 21 -32.40 23.85 -0.12
CA LEU A 21 -31.49 22.74 -0.43
C LEU A 21 -30.66 22.25 0.78
N VAL A 22 -30.81 22.87 1.95
CA VAL A 22 -30.03 22.56 3.17
C VAL A 22 -30.83 21.70 4.18
N VAL A 23 -32.01 21.17 3.81
CA VAL A 23 -32.86 20.35 4.71
C VAL A 23 -33.13 18.92 4.22
N LEU A 24 -32.52 18.48 3.12
CA LEU A 24 -32.62 17.08 2.65
C LEU A 24 -31.29 16.48 2.21
N VAL A 25 -30.24 16.68 3.01
CA VAL A 25 -29.16 15.69 3.10
C VAL A 25 -29.25 15.12 4.50
N ALA A 26 -30.10 14.10 4.66
CA ALA A 26 -29.84 13.11 5.69
C ALA A 26 -28.40 12.63 5.46
N PRO A 27 -27.54 12.51 6.48
CA PRO A 27 -26.36 11.67 6.29
C PRO A 27 -26.91 10.31 5.88
N ALA A 28 -26.64 9.91 4.64
CA ALA A 28 -26.59 8.50 4.32
C ALA A 28 -25.70 7.92 5.42
N PHE A 29 -26.29 7.05 6.25
CA PHE A 29 -25.54 6.31 7.25
C PHE A 29 -24.33 5.75 6.50
N ALA A 30 -23.13 6.26 6.82
CA ALA A 30 -21.93 5.55 6.47
C ALA A 30 -22.14 4.19 7.13
N ALA A 31 -22.35 3.15 6.32
CA ALA A 31 -22.35 1.80 6.83
C ALA A 31 -21.02 1.68 7.58
N GLU A 32 -21.07 1.40 8.88
CA GLU A 32 -19.86 1.05 9.59
C GLU A 32 -19.33 -0.19 8.90
N ASP A 33 -18.21 -0.07 8.20
CA ASP A 33 -17.52 -1.22 7.61
C ASP A 33 -16.88 -2.00 8.77
N GLU A 34 -17.71 -2.80 9.44
CA GLU A 34 -17.33 -3.78 10.43
C GLU A 34 -17.00 -5.09 9.72
N TYR A 35 -15.74 -5.52 9.83
CA TYR A 35 -15.30 -6.82 9.34
C TYR A 35 -15.43 -7.83 10.47
N ILE A 36 -16.16 -8.92 10.22
CA ILE A 36 -16.37 -10.00 11.20
C ILE A 36 -15.74 -11.27 10.65
N LEU A 37 -14.89 -11.89 11.45
CA LEU A 37 -14.30 -13.20 11.20
C LEU A 37 -14.61 -14.11 12.38
N SER A 38 -15.45 -15.11 12.16
CA SER A 38 -15.85 -16.07 13.22
C SER A 38 -15.39 -17.48 12.87
N PHE A 39 -14.88 -18.19 13.87
CA PHE A 39 -14.50 -19.59 13.81
C PHE A 39 -15.24 -20.33 14.91
N THR A 40 -16.05 -21.31 14.55
CA THR A 40 -16.71 -22.18 15.53
C THR A 40 -16.21 -23.61 15.36
N LYS A 41 -15.97 -24.31 16.47
CA LYS A 41 -15.58 -25.72 16.46
C LYS A 41 -16.60 -26.54 15.66
N GLY A 42 -16.11 -27.39 14.76
CA GLY A 42 -16.93 -28.18 13.84
C GLY A 42 -17.32 -27.46 12.54
N ASP A 43 -16.90 -26.21 12.34
CA ASP A 43 -17.08 -25.53 11.07
C ASP A 43 -16.15 -26.14 10.00
N THR A 44 -16.76 -26.80 9.01
CA THR A 44 -16.06 -27.46 7.90
C THR A 44 -15.70 -26.51 6.76
N SER A 45 -16.08 -25.24 6.86
CA SER A 45 -15.72 -24.22 5.86
C SER A 45 -14.23 -23.88 5.84
N LEU A 46 -13.46 -24.35 6.83
CA LEU A 46 -12.01 -24.25 6.92
C LEU A 46 -11.36 -25.63 6.83
N CYS A 47 -11.38 -26.22 5.62
CA CYS A 47 -10.52 -27.35 5.30
C CYS A 47 -9.29 -26.84 4.56
N PHE A 48 -8.10 -26.99 5.16
CA PHE A 48 -6.83 -26.70 4.49
C PHE A 48 -6.45 -27.93 3.63
N ALA A 49 -6.42 -27.77 2.30
CA ALA A 49 -5.91 -28.79 1.38
C ALA A 49 -4.47 -28.39 0.96
N PRO A 50 -3.54 -29.34 0.78
CA PRO A 50 -3.76 -30.67 0.22
C PRO A 50 -3.91 -31.83 1.22
N SER A 51 -3.80 -31.62 2.53
CA SER A 51 -3.72 -32.72 3.51
C SER A 51 -5.04 -33.44 3.80
N GLY A 52 -6.19 -32.90 3.40
CA GLY A 52 -7.50 -33.53 3.64
C GLY A 52 -7.92 -33.59 5.12
N THR A 53 -7.15 -32.99 6.02
CA THR A 53 -7.48 -32.80 7.43
C THR A 53 -8.29 -31.52 7.60
N CYS A 54 -9.61 -31.65 7.67
CA CYS A 54 -10.46 -30.54 8.10
C CYS A 54 -10.25 -30.32 9.61
N LEU A 55 -10.22 -29.05 10.06
CA LEU A 55 -10.19 -28.68 11.49
C LEU A 55 -11.42 -29.16 12.30
N ALA A 56 -12.37 -29.83 11.65
CA ALA A 56 -13.72 -30.04 12.14
C ALA A 56 -13.86 -31.11 13.24
N ASP A 57 -12.93 -32.06 13.37
CA ASP A 57 -13.13 -33.19 14.30
C ASP A 57 -12.45 -33.05 15.67
N GLU A 58 -11.37 -32.26 15.81
CA GLU A 58 -10.64 -32.13 17.09
C GLU A 58 -10.63 -30.71 17.69
N GLY A 59 -11.05 -29.68 16.93
CA GLY A 59 -10.95 -28.28 17.33
C GLY A 59 -9.50 -27.78 17.36
N ILE A 60 -9.30 -26.46 17.50
CA ILE A 60 -7.96 -25.92 17.73
C ILE A 60 -7.62 -26.23 19.20
N VAL A 61 -6.81 -27.26 19.40
CA VAL A 61 -6.33 -27.69 20.72
C VAL A 61 -5.14 -26.79 21.09
N ASN A 62 -5.19 -26.12 22.24
CA ASN A 62 -4.01 -25.47 22.79
C ASN A 62 -3.11 -26.49 23.50
N ASP A 63 -1.86 -26.12 23.76
CA ASP A 63 -0.85 -27.00 24.36
C ASP A 63 -1.23 -27.58 25.75
N ASN A 64 -2.28 -27.05 26.39
CA ASN A 64 -2.80 -27.54 27.67
C ASN A 64 -4.08 -28.38 27.52
N GLY A 65 -4.43 -28.79 26.30
CA GLY A 65 -5.56 -29.69 26.02
C GLY A 65 -6.94 -29.03 26.01
N GLY A 66 -7.05 -27.72 26.22
CA GLY A 66 -8.31 -26.99 26.02
C GLY A 66 -8.60 -26.79 24.52
N THR A 67 -9.88 -26.74 24.13
CA THR A 67 -10.25 -26.49 22.74
C THR A 67 -10.89 -25.12 22.57
N ILE A 68 -10.56 -24.41 21.49
CA ILE A 68 -11.28 -23.19 21.10
C ILE A 68 -12.65 -23.64 20.57
N GLU A 69 -13.72 -23.32 21.32
CA GLU A 69 -15.10 -23.63 20.93
C GLU A 69 -15.64 -22.61 19.94
N ASN A 70 -15.33 -21.33 20.17
CA ASN A 70 -15.65 -20.24 19.27
C ASN A 70 -14.61 -19.12 19.39
N VAL A 71 -14.24 -18.47 18.30
CA VAL A 71 -13.51 -17.21 18.32
C VAL A 71 -14.04 -16.29 17.22
N GLU A 72 -14.39 -15.07 17.60
CA GLU A 72 -14.89 -14.02 16.72
C GLU A 72 -14.01 -12.79 16.83
N PHE A 73 -13.52 -12.32 15.69
CA PHE A 73 -12.81 -11.06 15.54
C PHE A 73 -13.72 -10.06 14.84
N ARG A 74 -13.83 -8.85 15.41
CA ARG A 74 -14.58 -7.73 14.87
C ARG A 74 -13.63 -6.55 14.71
N PHE A 75 -13.38 -6.11 13.49
CA PHE A 75 -12.60 -4.91 13.23
C PHE A 75 -13.49 -3.80 12.70
N ASN A 76 -13.59 -2.71 13.47
CA ASN A 76 -14.31 -1.52 13.06
C ASN A 76 -13.33 -0.52 12.46
N THR A 77 -13.38 -0.34 11.14
CA THR A 77 -12.46 0.55 10.40
C THR A 77 -12.64 2.04 10.71
N THR A 78 -13.81 2.43 11.21
CA THR A 78 -14.10 3.83 11.55
C THR A 78 -13.46 4.21 12.88
N THR A 79 -13.48 3.29 13.84
CA THR A 79 -12.94 3.52 15.20
C THR A 79 -11.53 2.96 15.38
N ASN A 80 -11.02 2.18 14.42
CA ASN A 80 -9.79 1.37 14.55
C ASN A 80 -9.82 0.47 15.79
N ILE A 81 -11.00 -0.02 16.19
CA ILE A 81 -11.13 -0.94 17.32
C ILE A 81 -11.18 -2.36 16.79
N LEU A 82 -10.24 -3.19 17.25
CA LEU A 82 -10.33 -4.64 17.14
C LEU A 82 -10.97 -5.19 18.42
N SER A 83 -12.08 -5.90 18.28
CA SER A 83 -12.71 -6.66 19.36
C SER A 83 -12.56 -8.14 19.10
N VAL A 84 -12.24 -8.90 20.15
CA VAL A 84 -12.09 -10.34 20.10
C VAL A 84 -12.98 -10.96 21.16
N ASP A 85 -13.81 -11.91 20.76
CA ASP A 85 -14.67 -12.71 21.64
C ASP A 85 -14.34 -14.19 21.41
N MET A 86 -13.75 -14.85 22.41
CA MET A 86 -13.37 -16.24 22.32
C MET A 86 -13.91 -17.04 23.49
N GLU A 87 -14.35 -18.27 23.22
CA GLU A 87 -14.78 -19.24 24.21
C GLU A 87 -13.87 -20.47 24.16
N LEU A 88 -13.23 -20.76 25.27
CA LEU A 88 -12.33 -21.89 25.45
C LEU A 88 -13.01 -22.92 26.33
N SER A 89 -13.07 -24.16 25.89
CA SER A 89 -13.44 -25.28 26.75
C SER A 89 -12.23 -25.82 27.51
N GLY A 90 -12.49 -26.28 28.73
CA GLY A 90 -11.46 -26.95 29.53
C GLY A 90 -10.99 -28.26 28.89
N PRO A 91 -9.85 -28.81 29.32
CA PRO A 91 -9.35 -30.06 28.79
C PRO A 91 -10.36 -31.19 28.93
N THR A 92 -10.68 -31.87 27.82
CA THR A 92 -11.55 -33.06 27.82
C THR A 92 -10.86 -34.32 28.32
N VAL A 93 -9.56 -34.24 28.66
CA VAL A 93 -8.77 -35.42 29.04
C VAL A 93 -9.03 -35.82 30.50
N GLY A 94 -9.39 -37.10 30.68
CA GLY A 94 -9.62 -37.69 31.99
C GLY A 94 -8.39 -37.65 32.90
N PRO A 95 -8.58 -37.77 34.24
CA PRO A 95 -7.61 -37.41 35.29
C PRO A 95 -6.31 -38.23 35.38
N ASP A 96 -5.96 -39.05 34.40
CA ASP A 96 -4.91 -40.05 34.55
C ASP A 96 -3.76 -39.84 33.56
N SER A 97 -2.72 -39.08 33.95
CA SER A 97 -1.32 -39.55 33.82
C SER A 97 -0.22 -38.60 34.28
N CYS A 98 -0.43 -37.29 34.43
CA CYS A 98 0.69 -36.37 34.78
C CYS A 98 0.34 -35.31 35.83
N GLY A 99 -0.39 -35.65 36.90
CA GLY A 99 -0.50 -34.80 38.10
C GLY A 99 -1.08 -33.37 37.93
N ALA A 100 -1.42 -32.97 36.71
CA ALA A 100 -2.03 -31.68 36.42
C ALA A 100 -3.43 -31.65 37.02
N SER A 101 -3.68 -30.66 37.87
CA SER A 101 -5.01 -30.44 38.43
C SER A 101 -6.00 -30.19 37.27
N PRO A 102 -7.16 -30.86 37.21
CA PRO A 102 -8.21 -30.65 36.19
C PRO A 102 -8.76 -29.21 36.10
N SER A 103 -8.23 -28.28 36.89
CA SER A 103 -8.61 -26.88 36.93
C SER A 103 -7.78 -25.97 36.01
N GLU A 104 -6.73 -26.48 35.36
CA GLU A 104 -5.85 -25.66 34.52
C GLU A 104 -6.40 -25.56 33.10
N VAL A 105 -7.19 -24.49 32.89
CA VAL A 105 -7.63 -24.05 31.56
C VAL A 105 -6.40 -23.55 30.77
N ALA A 106 -6.48 -23.62 29.44
CA ALA A 106 -5.61 -22.94 28.47
C ALA A 106 -4.83 -21.76 29.07
N LYS A 107 -3.49 -21.86 29.15
CA LYS A 107 -2.66 -20.86 29.82
C LYS A 107 -2.27 -19.72 28.89
N MET A 108 -2.34 -19.94 27.57
CA MET A 108 -1.79 -19.02 26.58
C MET A 108 -2.52 -19.14 25.25
N ILE A 109 -2.82 -17.98 24.64
CA ILE A 109 -3.14 -17.87 23.22
C ILE A 109 -2.40 -16.66 22.68
N THR A 110 -1.73 -16.87 21.54
CA THR A 110 -0.93 -15.85 20.86
C THR A 110 -1.60 -15.49 19.54
N PHE A 111 -1.87 -14.20 19.34
CA PHE A 111 -2.35 -13.67 18.05
C PHE A 111 -1.33 -12.69 17.48
N VAL A 112 -1.08 -12.77 16.17
CA VAL A 112 -0.20 -11.85 15.45
C VAL A 112 -1.02 -11.00 14.49
N ILE A 113 -0.90 -9.68 14.61
CA ILE A 113 -1.46 -8.71 13.67
C ILE A 113 -0.35 -8.12 12.80
N THR A 114 -0.56 -8.14 11.50
CA THR A 114 0.35 -7.54 10.50
C THR A 114 -0.41 -6.55 9.61
N SER A 115 0.28 -5.57 9.05
CA SER A 115 -0.24 -4.74 7.96
C SER A 115 0.32 -5.23 6.62
N GLY A 116 -0.52 -5.72 5.70
CA GLY A 116 -0.12 -6.04 4.31
C GLY A 116 -0.41 -7.46 3.81
N GLU A 117 -0.04 -7.72 2.55
CA GLU A 117 0.00 -9.04 1.90
C GLU A 117 1.40 -9.69 2.08
N MET A 118 1.49 -10.98 2.40
CA MET A 118 2.79 -11.69 2.50
C MET A 118 3.48 -11.84 1.12
N PRO A 119 4.83 -11.77 1.02
CA PRO A 119 5.80 -12.27 2.00
C PRO A 119 6.96 -11.29 2.34
N HIS A 120 6.98 -10.75 3.57
CA HIS A 120 8.16 -10.50 4.44
C HIS A 120 7.71 -9.76 5.73
N PRO A 121 8.47 -9.84 6.85
CA PRO A 121 7.93 -9.82 8.21
C PRO A 121 7.74 -8.40 8.75
N PHE A 122 6.50 -7.92 8.70
CA PHE A 122 6.05 -6.76 9.45
C PHE A 122 5.17 -7.25 10.61
N GLN A 123 5.81 -7.70 11.69
CA GLN A 123 5.11 -8.01 12.93
C GLN A 123 4.82 -6.69 13.64
N ASN A 124 3.56 -6.24 13.65
CA ASN A 124 3.21 -4.97 14.28
C ASN A 124 2.77 -5.16 15.75
N ALA A 125 2.15 -6.31 16.09
CA ALA A 125 1.84 -6.64 17.48
C ALA A 125 1.60 -8.13 17.73
N VAL A 126 2.04 -8.61 18.91
CA VAL A 126 1.71 -9.92 19.50
C VAL A 126 0.82 -9.70 20.73
N PHE A 127 -0.34 -10.34 20.75
CA PHE A 127 -1.25 -10.33 21.91
C PHE A 127 -1.02 -11.57 22.75
N PHE A 128 -0.70 -11.36 24.03
CA PHE A 128 -0.48 -12.40 25.02
C PHE A 128 -1.55 -12.33 26.09
N LEU A 129 -2.42 -13.34 26.13
CA LEU A 129 -3.49 -13.44 27.12
C LEU A 129 -3.13 -14.49 28.16
N ASP A 130 -2.86 -14.05 29.38
CA ASP A 130 -2.62 -14.91 30.53
C ASP A 130 -3.86 -15.00 31.41
N ALA A 131 -4.38 -16.23 31.53
CA ALA A 131 -5.57 -16.56 32.31
C ALA A 131 -5.29 -17.40 33.57
N THR A 132 -4.02 -17.53 33.96
CA THR A 132 -3.58 -18.29 35.13
C THR A 132 -4.04 -17.66 36.44
N ASP A 133 -4.14 -16.34 36.47
CA ASP A 133 -4.56 -15.58 37.65
C ASP A 133 -6.09 -15.43 37.77
N ALA A 134 -6.55 -15.13 38.98
CA ALA A 134 -7.96 -14.83 39.26
C ALA A 134 -8.47 -13.59 38.50
N VAL A 135 -7.54 -12.72 38.10
CA VAL A 135 -7.78 -11.59 37.20
C VAL A 135 -6.96 -11.85 35.95
N PRO A 136 -7.58 -12.02 34.77
CA PRO A 136 -6.86 -12.24 33.52
C PRO A 136 -5.98 -11.03 33.21
N SER A 137 -4.88 -11.26 32.53
CA SER A 137 -4.05 -10.19 32.00
C SER A 137 -3.85 -10.31 30.50
N LEU A 138 -3.85 -9.15 29.84
CA LEU A 138 -3.50 -9.01 28.43
C LEU A 138 -2.23 -8.17 28.34
N SER A 139 -1.19 -8.73 27.74
CA SER A 139 0.02 -8.03 27.36
C SER A 139 0.09 -7.93 25.84
N VAL A 140 0.51 -6.77 25.34
CA VAL A 140 0.68 -6.52 23.90
C VAL A 140 2.13 -6.11 23.67
N TYR A 141 2.79 -6.81 22.76
CA TYR A 141 4.20 -6.61 22.41
C TYR A 141 4.29 -6.10 20.97
N ALA A 142 5.12 -5.08 20.70
CA ALA A 142 5.54 -4.75 19.34
C ALA A 142 6.91 -5.39 19.11
N TYR A 143 7.09 -6.09 18.00
CA TYR A 143 8.39 -6.68 17.70
C TYR A 143 9.34 -5.56 17.21
N ASP A 144 10.45 -5.34 17.92
CA ASP A 144 11.48 -4.34 17.59
C ASP A 144 12.44 -4.80 16.48
N GLY A 145 12.76 -6.09 16.43
CA GLY A 145 13.65 -6.68 15.43
C GLY A 145 15.14 -6.77 15.81
N ASP A 146 15.58 -6.45 17.03
CA ASP A 146 16.97 -6.66 17.45
C ASP A 146 17.28 -8.14 17.81
N GLU A 147 17.55 -8.96 16.80
CA GLU A 147 18.00 -10.36 16.95
C GLU A 147 19.50 -10.50 17.29
N SER A 148 20.19 -9.47 17.80
CA SER A 148 21.64 -9.58 18.03
C SER A 148 22.06 -10.60 19.11
N ASN A 149 21.11 -11.28 19.78
CA ASN A 149 21.38 -12.46 20.58
C ASN A 149 20.17 -13.43 20.65
N PRO A 150 20.07 -14.48 19.82
CA PRO A 150 18.94 -15.42 19.79
C PRO A 150 18.98 -16.45 20.93
N THR A 151 19.73 -16.20 22.01
CA THR A 151 19.52 -16.96 23.23
C THR A 151 18.25 -16.42 23.86
N ASN A 152 17.26 -17.31 24.05
CA ASN A 152 16.11 -17.12 24.93
C ASN A 152 16.47 -16.21 26.12
N GLU A 153 15.45 -15.53 26.66
CA GLU A 153 15.41 -14.98 28.03
C GLU A 153 15.53 -13.45 28.22
N SER A 154 15.28 -12.59 27.21
CA SER A 154 14.98 -11.18 27.54
C SER A 154 14.21 -10.44 26.45
N TYR A 155 12.92 -10.21 26.67
CA TYR A 155 12.22 -9.10 26.02
C TYR A 155 12.87 -7.81 26.56
N VAL A 156 13.61 -7.11 25.71
CA VAL A 156 14.35 -5.92 26.13
C VAL A 156 13.33 -4.84 26.55
N ALA A 157 13.65 -4.07 27.59
CA ALA A 157 12.83 -2.95 28.06
C ALA A 157 12.67 -1.88 26.96
N GLY A 158 11.67 -2.06 26.09
CA GLY A 158 11.44 -1.26 24.88
C GLY A 158 10.32 -1.83 23.99
N ASP A 159 10.12 -3.15 24.01
CA ASP A 159 9.23 -3.87 23.07
C ASP A 159 7.78 -4.02 23.59
N ASN A 160 7.57 -3.63 24.84
CA ASN A 160 6.28 -3.71 25.51
C ASN A 160 5.43 -2.51 25.12
N ILE A 161 4.39 -2.72 24.31
CA ILE A 161 3.38 -1.69 24.07
C ILE A 161 2.62 -1.42 25.36
N CYS A 162 2.03 -2.46 25.97
CA CYS A 162 1.31 -2.33 27.23
C CYS A 162 1.02 -3.69 27.91
N THR A 163 0.73 -3.68 29.21
CA THR A 163 0.20 -4.84 29.94
C THR A 163 -0.87 -4.45 30.95
N SER A 164 -2.00 -5.16 30.97
CA SER A 164 -3.06 -4.90 31.94
C SER A 164 -2.66 -5.21 33.40
N ARG A 165 -1.51 -5.86 33.63
CA ARG A 165 -0.93 -6.08 34.98
C ARG A 165 -0.41 -4.79 35.63
N VAL A 166 0.02 -3.82 34.81
CA VAL A 166 0.53 -2.54 35.27
C VAL A 166 -0.55 -1.48 35.10
N ALA A 167 -1.11 -1.01 36.21
CA ALA A 167 -2.18 -0.02 36.21
C ALA A 167 -1.78 1.23 35.40
N GLY A 168 -2.56 1.53 34.37
CA GLY A 168 -2.33 2.69 33.49
C GLY A 168 -1.37 2.46 32.33
N SER A 169 -0.70 1.30 32.21
CA SER A 169 0.22 1.05 31.09
C SER A 169 -0.53 0.94 29.75
N CYS A 170 -1.75 0.37 29.74
CA CYS A 170 -2.62 0.30 28.57
C CYS A 170 -3.61 1.48 28.46
N SER A 171 -3.39 2.58 29.18
CA SER A 171 -4.33 3.72 29.22
C SER A 171 -4.53 4.32 27.83
N GLY A 172 -5.74 4.15 27.27
CA GLY A 172 -6.13 4.65 25.96
C GLY A 172 -6.15 3.60 24.84
N TRP A 173 -5.55 2.43 25.06
CA TRP A 173 -5.49 1.34 24.08
C TRP A 173 -6.50 0.23 24.38
N LEU A 174 -6.47 -0.30 25.60
CA LEU A 174 -7.39 -1.36 26.02
C LEU A 174 -8.74 -0.75 26.40
N GLN A 175 -9.73 -0.92 25.53
CA GLN A 175 -11.09 -0.40 25.73
C GLN A 175 -11.90 -1.29 26.67
N SER A 176 -11.74 -2.61 26.55
CA SER A 176 -12.37 -3.58 27.45
C SER A 176 -11.53 -4.86 27.56
N LEU A 177 -11.59 -5.50 28.73
CA LEU A 177 -11.10 -6.86 28.97
C LEU A 177 -12.02 -7.49 30.01
N ASN A 178 -12.66 -8.59 29.64
CA ASN A 178 -13.62 -9.28 30.48
C ASN A 178 -13.51 -10.79 30.29
N VAL A 179 -13.59 -11.51 31.41
CA VAL A 179 -13.59 -12.97 31.44
C VAL A 179 -14.78 -13.48 32.20
N GLN A 180 -15.51 -14.40 31.59
CA GLN A 180 -16.72 -14.99 32.13
C GLN A 180 -16.59 -16.51 32.12
N ASN A 181 -16.99 -17.15 33.22
CA ASN A 181 -17.16 -18.60 33.21
C ASN A 181 -18.43 -18.94 32.43
N THR A 182 -18.32 -19.86 31.48
CA THR A 182 -19.45 -20.37 30.71
C THR A 182 -19.72 -21.83 31.06
N ALA A 183 -20.75 -22.44 30.46
CA ALA A 183 -21.01 -23.86 30.63
C ALA A 183 -19.94 -24.74 29.97
N LEU A 184 -19.22 -24.21 28.97
CA LEU A 184 -18.19 -24.92 28.21
C LEU A 184 -16.78 -24.68 28.77
N GLY A 185 -16.54 -23.54 29.41
CA GLY A 185 -15.27 -23.23 30.07
C GLY A 185 -15.16 -21.74 30.44
N LYS A 186 -14.25 -21.02 29.78
CA LYS A 186 -14.06 -19.57 29.97
C LYS A 186 -14.24 -18.84 28.66
N ARG A 187 -14.97 -17.72 28.70
CA ARG A 187 -15.13 -16.77 27.60
C ARG A 187 -14.31 -15.52 27.88
N TYR A 188 -13.50 -15.12 26.92
CA TYR A 188 -12.64 -13.94 26.98
C TYR A 188 -13.13 -12.96 25.94
N THR A 189 -13.37 -11.72 26.37
CA THR A 189 -13.78 -10.62 25.51
C THR A 189 -12.84 -9.46 25.75
N PHE A 190 -12.20 -8.96 24.70
CA PHE A 190 -11.40 -7.75 24.81
C PHE A 190 -11.53 -6.88 23.56
N SER A 191 -11.32 -5.57 23.73
CA SER A 191 -11.32 -4.61 22.65
C SER A 191 -10.10 -3.70 22.77
N VAL A 192 -9.36 -3.54 21.69
CA VAL A 192 -8.14 -2.71 21.62
C VAL A 192 -8.25 -1.71 20.48
N ASP A 193 -7.81 -0.47 20.72
CA ASP A 193 -7.59 0.53 19.68
C ASP A 193 -6.25 0.24 19.00
N VAL A 194 -6.28 -0.13 17.71
CA VAL A 194 -5.09 -0.51 16.94
C VAL A 194 -4.47 0.66 16.19
N THR A 195 -4.96 1.90 16.39
CA THR A 195 -4.44 3.11 15.70
C THR A 195 -2.93 3.25 15.87
N ALA A 196 -2.41 2.94 17.05
CA ALA A 196 -0.99 3.08 17.33
C ALA A 196 -0.15 1.88 16.84
N ILE A 197 -0.75 0.70 16.68
CA ILE A 197 -0.12 -0.45 15.99
C ILE A 197 0.12 -0.10 14.51
N ASN A 198 -0.86 0.54 13.87
CA ASN A 198 -0.75 0.98 12.47
C ASN A 198 0.32 2.06 12.23
N SER A 199 0.76 2.75 13.30
CA SER A 199 1.79 3.79 13.22
C SER A 199 3.20 3.31 13.57
N TYR A 200 3.35 2.05 13.97
CA TYR A 200 4.63 1.48 14.39
C TYR A 200 5.43 0.96 13.19
N VAL A 201 6.73 1.26 13.13
CA VAL A 201 7.64 0.82 12.06
C VAL A 201 8.77 -0.01 12.70
N PRO A 202 8.80 -1.34 12.51
CA PRO A 202 9.83 -2.20 13.13
C PRO A 202 11.20 -2.00 12.49
N THR A 203 12.28 -2.28 13.25
CA THR A 203 13.63 -1.80 12.92
C THR A 203 14.56 -2.83 12.26
N ASN A 204 14.27 -4.14 12.24
CA ASN A 204 15.09 -5.15 11.54
C ASN A 204 14.35 -6.50 11.29
N VAL A 205 14.87 -7.33 10.37
CA VAL A 205 14.13 -8.36 9.60
C VAL A 205 14.78 -9.76 9.70
N GLY A 206 14.07 -10.77 10.22
CA GLY A 206 14.44 -12.20 10.21
C GLY A 206 13.28 -13.10 9.70
N PRO A 207 13.51 -14.20 8.95
CA PRO A 207 12.44 -14.95 8.29
C PRO A 207 12.00 -16.23 9.04
N GLU A 208 10.72 -16.31 9.44
CA GLU A 208 10.04 -17.59 9.74
C GLU A 208 8.67 -17.68 9.04
N PRO A 209 8.18 -18.88 8.68
CA PRO A 209 6.91 -19.07 7.96
C PRO A 209 5.68 -19.06 8.90
N TYR A 210 4.65 -18.29 8.53
CA TYR A 210 3.34 -18.22 9.20
C TYR A 210 2.21 -18.50 8.19
N GLU A 211 1.04 -18.95 8.66
CA GLU A 211 -0.18 -19.15 7.86
C GLU A 211 -1.33 -18.26 8.38
N GLY A 212 -2.15 -17.66 7.48
CA GLY A 212 -3.10 -16.62 7.89
C GLY A 212 -3.93 -15.96 6.78
N VAL A 213 -4.78 -15.00 7.16
CA VAL A 213 -5.78 -14.31 6.32
C VAL A 213 -5.66 -12.79 6.49
N SER A 214 -5.64 -12.03 5.38
CA SER A 214 -5.63 -10.56 5.39
C SER A 214 -7.01 -9.93 5.14
N PHE A 215 -7.24 -8.77 5.75
CA PHE A 215 -8.43 -7.94 5.65
C PHE A 215 -8.05 -6.63 4.96
N ALA A 216 -8.52 -6.45 3.72
CA ALA A 216 -8.37 -5.23 2.93
C ALA A 216 -6.92 -4.69 2.84
N GLY A 217 -5.91 -5.57 2.90
CA GLY A 217 -4.49 -5.19 2.85
C GLY A 217 -3.94 -4.46 4.09
N ASN A 218 -4.74 -4.20 5.12
CA ASN A 218 -4.36 -3.36 6.27
C ASN A 218 -4.15 -4.15 7.56
N VAL A 219 -4.87 -5.26 7.76
CA VAL A 219 -4.82 -6.08 8.97
C VAL A 219 -4.85 -7.54 8.56
N GLY A 220 -3.86 -8.35 8.95
CA GLY A 220 -3.86 -9.80 8.74
C GLY A 220 -3.72 -10.58 10.03
N PHE A 221 -4.46 -11.68 10.14
CA PHE A 221 -4.38 -12.65 11.23
C PHE A 221 -3.52 -13.81 10.80
N TRP A 222 -2.44 -14.07 11.55
CA TRP A 222 -1.53 -15.16 11.27
C TRP A 222 -1.35 -16.00 12.53
N VAL A 223 -1.37 -17.32 12.38
CA VAL A 223 -1.18 -18.26 13.48
C VAL A 223 0.17 -18.94 13.30
N GLN A 224 0.95 -18.98 14.37
CA GLN A 224 2.17 -19.80 14.46
C GLN A 224 1.89 -20.96 15.40
N THR A 225 1.97 -22.18 14.89
CA THR A 225 1.91 -23.38 15.72
C THR A 225 3.32 -23.68 16.22
N HIS A 226 3.66 -23.25 17.44
CA HIS A 226 4.91 -23.68 18.09
C HIS A 226 4.69 -25.04 18.76
N GLY A 227 5.56 -26.01 18.50
CA GLY A 227 5.47 -27.37 19.04
C GLY A 227 6.29 -27.60 20.31
N TYR A 228 6.23 -26.70 21.31
CA TYR A 228 6.94 -26.90 22.57
C TYR A 228 5.96 -27.07 23.74
N PRO A 229 5.77 -28.31 24.25
CA PRO A 229 4.97 -28.54 25.44
C PRO A 229 5.72 -28.06 26.69
N ASN A 230 5.05 -27.25 27.51
CA ASN A 230 5.46 -26.76 28.85
C ASN A 230 6.43 -25.57 28.89
N LEU A 231 5.87 -24.35 28.82
CA LEU A 231 6.57 -23.11 29.19
C LEU A 231 6.00 -22.57 30.50
N ASP A 232 6.88 -22.36 31.50
CA ASP A 232 6.55 -21.60 32.71
C ASP A 232 6.98 -20.15 32.50
N VAL A 233 6.04 -19.22 32.73
CA VAL A 233 6.26 -17.77 32.52
C VAL A 233 6.64 -17.13 33.86
N ILE A 234 7.83 -16.53 33.92
CA ILE A 234 8.32 -15.83 35.11
C ILE A 234 8.13 -14.33 34.93
N TYR A 235 7.36 -13.72 35.84
CA TYR A 235 7.12 -12.29 35.85
C TYR A 235 8.15 -11.53 36.71
N GLY A 236 8.63 -10.41 36.18
CA GLY A 236 9.45 -9.45 36.90
C GLY A 236 8.69 -8.68 37.97
N ALA A 237 9.45 -7.98 38.82
CA ALA A 237 8.90 -7.16 39.90
C ALA A 237 8.07 -5.97 39.40
N ASP A 238 8.18 -5.64 38.12
CA ASP A 238 7.43 -4.61 37.41
C ASP A 238 6.18 -5.15 36.71
N GLY A 239 5.91 -6.47 36.79
CA GLY A 239 4.72 -7.12 36.23
C GLY A 239 4.82 -7.50 34.75
N PHE A 240 6.00 -7.35 34.14
CA PHE A 240 6.28 -7.81 32.78
C PHE A 240 6.89 -9.21 32.78
N ILE A 241 6.91 -9.87 31.62
CA ILE A 241 7.56 -11.18 31.47
C ILE A 241 9.07 -10.94 31.48
N ASP A 242 9.74 -11.38 32.54
CA ASP A 242 11.20 -11.32 32.65
C ASP A 242 11.83 -12.50 31.91
N ASP A 243 11.20 -13.67 31.97
CA ASP A 243 11.76 -14.92 31.45
C ASP A 243 10.66 -15.94 31.09
N VAL A 244 10.92 -16.79 30.09
CA VAL A 244 10.09 -17.95 29.72
C VAL A 244 10.98 -19.18 29.78
N VAL A 245 10.87 -19.94 30.86
CA VAL A 245 11.71 -21.11 31.09
C VAL A 245 10.98 -22.35 30.60
N ALA A 246 11.60 -23.09 29.68
CA ALA A 246 11.16 -24.43 29.34
C ALA A 246 11.59 -25.38 30.48
N ASP A 247 10.66 -25.71 31.37
CA ASP A 247 10.91 -26.73 32.39
C ASP A 247 10.81 -28.11 31.73
N ILE A 248 11.93 -28.57 31.16
CA ILE A 248 12.03 -29.92 30.64
C ILE A 248 12.13 -30.84 31.85
N ASP A 249 10.99 -31.34 32.35
CA ASP A 249 10.98 -32.53 33.20
C ASP A 249 11.45 -33.72 32.33
N PRO A 250 12.66 -34.26 32.55
CA PRO A 250 13.19 -35.35 31.72
C PRO A 250 12.40 -36.66 31.87
N ALA A 251 11.40 -36.74 32.76
CA ALA A 251 10.55 -37.91 32.91
C ALA A 251 9.40 -37.99 31.88
N CYS A 252 9.12 -36.93 31.11
CA CYS A 252 7.97 -36.86 30.19
C CYS A 252 8.34 -36.70 28.70
N SER A 253 9.49 -37.22 28.26
CA SER A 253 9.84 -37.23 26.84
C SER A 253 9.17 -38.40 26.10
N TYR A 254 8.06 -38.14 25.41
CA TYR A 254 7.62 -38.97 24.27
C TYR A 254 8.17 -38.38 22.97
N PRO A 255 8.48 -39.20 21.95
CA PRO A 255 8.76 -38.68 20.61
C PRO A 255 7.47 -38.11 20.04
N ILE A 256 7.49 -36.84 19.66
CA ILE A 256 6.44 -36.23 18.87
C ILE A 256 6.74 -36.60 17.41
N ASP A 257 5.94 -37.47 16.81
CA ASP A 257 5.98 -37.71 15.37
C ASP A 257 5.50 -36.44 14.65
N GLY A 258 6.41 -35.70 14.03
CA GLY A 258 6.04 -34.71 13.02
C GLY A 258 5.27 -35.42 11.91
N ILE A 259 4.14 -34.85 11.46
CA ILE A 259 3.33 -35.42 10.39
C ILE A 259 4.15 -35.40 9.09
N TYR A 260 4.73 -36.54 8.73
CA TYR A 260 5.28 -36.79 7.39
C TYR A 260 4.16 -37.34 6.51
N VAL A 261 3.77 -36.60 5.47
CA VAL A 261 2.88 -37.14 4.44
C VAL A 261 3.76 -37.71 3.32
N CYS A 262 4.03 -39.01 3.37
CA CYS A 262 4.60 -39.73 2.24
C CYS A 262 3.47 -40.03 1.24
N THR A 263 3.71 -39.78 -0.06
CA THR A 263 2.70 -40.11 -1.07
C THR A 263 2.57 -41.63 -1.18
N ALA A 264 1.44 -42.14 -1.67
CA ALA A 264 1.19 -43.58 -1.86
C ALA A 264 2.20 -44.28 -2.80
N GLN A 265 3.14 -43.55 -3.41
CA GLN A 265 4.19 -44.09 -4.25
C GLN A 265 5.52 -44.31 -3.51
N ASP A 266 5.70 -43.73 -2.31
CA ASP A 266 6.92 -43.84 -1.49
C ASP A 266 6.87 -45.00 -0.49
N GLU A 267 5.68 -45.57 -0.23
CA GLU A 267 5.52 -46.81 0.56
C GLU A 267 6.10 -48.05 -0.13
N LEU A 268 6.46 -47.97 -1.42
CA LEU A 268 7.09 -49.08 -2.14
C LEU A 268 8.63 -49.08 -2.08
N ASN A 269 9.29 -47.98 -1.65
CA ASN A 269 10.75 -47.87 -1.66
C ASN A 269 11.42 -47.43 -0.34
N GLY A 270 10.67 -47.09 0.71
CA GLY A 270 11.21 -47.07 2.09
C GLY A 270 12.18 -45.93 2.45
N SER A 271 12.02 -44.72 1.91
CA SER A 271 12.64 -43.48 2.43
C SER A 271 11.93 -42.25 1.84
N CYS A 272 11.59 -41.25 2.66
CA CYS A 272 10.99 -39.97 2.23
C CYS A 272 12.05 -38.86 2.38
N ASP A 273 12.33 -38.09 1.30
CA ASP A 273 13.32 -37.00 1.27
C ASP A 273 12.62 -35.61 1.06
N GLU A 274 13.23 -34.55 1.59
CA GLU A 274 12.70 -33.18 1.86
C GLU A 274 12.37 -32.27 0.63
N GLY A 275 11.83 -32.80 -0.46
CA GLY A 275 11.83 -32.10 -1.76
C GLY A 275 10.69 -31.15 -2.13
N ASP A 276 9.45 -31.34 -1.67
CA ASP A 276 8.30 -30.84 -2.45
C ASP A 276 7.37 -29.86 -1.70
N ARG A 277 7.45 -28.57 -2.07
CA ARG A 277 6.51 -27.50 -1.69
C ARG A 277 6.00 -26.75 -2.94
N LEU A 278 4.69 -26.71 -3.15
CA LEU A 278 3.96 -25.78 -4.02
C LEU A 278 2.60 -25.53 -3.33
N GLY A 279 1.94 -24.37 -3.33
CA GLY A 279 1.94 -23.19 -4.20
C GLY A 279 0.47 -22.75 -4.37
N ASN A 280 0.16 -21.53 -3.94
CA ASN A 280 -1.15 -20.94 -3.60
C ASN A 280 -2.16 -20.77 -4.78
N SER A 281 -3.48 -20.96 -4.56
CA SER A 281 -4.57 -20.27 -5.31
C SER A 281 -5.98 -20.48 -4.70
N SER A 282 -6.86 -19.47 -4.83
CA SER A 282 -8.13 -19.26 -4.11
C SER A 282 -9.38 -19.14 -5.04
N TYR A 283 -10.57 -19.63 -4.61
CA TYR A 283 -11.91 -19.20 -5.13
C TYR A 283 -13.14 -19.70 -4.32
N SER A 284 -14.32 -19.06 -4.49
CA SER A 284 -15.58 -19.14 -3.69
C SER A 284 -16.88 -19.48 -4.50
N GLY A 285 -17.99 -19.86 -3.84
CA GLY A 285 -19.32 -20.10 -4.47
C GLY A 285 -20.54 -20.24 -3.53
N PHE A 286 -21.75 -19.92 -4.03
CA PHE A 286 -23.06 -19.71 -3.33
C PHE A 286 -24.22 -20.60 -3.93
N PHE A 287 -25.38 -20.76 -3.25
CA PHE A 287 -26.52 -21.69 -3.59
C PHE A 287 -27.96 -21.09 -3.48
N ASP A 288 -28.98 -21.72 -4.12
CA ASP A 288 -30.45 -21.47 -3.88
C ASP A 288 -31.43 -22.67 -4.21
N LYS A 289 -32.74 -22.60 -3.84
CA LYS A 289 -33.81 -23.67 -3.94
C LYS A 289 -35.29 -23.18 -4.11
N THR A 290 -36.21 -24.03 -4.65
CA THR A 290 -37.65 -23.76 -5.05
C THR A 290 -38.76 -24.76 -4.55
N ASN A 291 -40.08 -24.38 -4.54
CA ASN A 291 -41.27 -25.22 -4.93
C ASN A 291 -42.74 -24.63 -4.94
N ALA A 292 -43.60 -25.19 -5.84
CA ALA A 292 -45.09 -25.47 -5.88
C ALA A 292 -46.19 -24.55 -6.53
N ASP A 293 -47.07 -25.18 -7.34
CA ASP A 293 -48.07 -24.66 -8.32
C ASP A 293 -49.42 -24.12 -7.78
N THR A 294 -49.79 -22.91 -8.22
CA THR A 294 -51.14 -22.33 -8.32
C THR A 294 -51.29 -21.81 -9.75
N TYR A 295 -52.52 -21.59 -10.28
CA TYR A 295 -52.66 -20.93 -11.58
C TYR A 295 -52.05 -19.55 -11.51
N ARG A 296 -50.85 -19.43 -12.05
CA ARG A 296 -50.02 -18.26 -11.88
C ARG A 296 -50.18 -17.43 -13.13
N THR A 297 -50.42 -16.13 -12.92
CA THR A 297 -50.33 -15.14 -13.99
C THR A 297 -49.03 -15.36 -14.75
N PRO A 298 -49.00 -15.13 -16.07
CA PRO A 298 -47.75 -15.15 -16.81
C PRO A 298 -46.68 -14.40 -16.04
N VAL A 299 -45.52 -15.02 -15.91
CA VAL A 299 -44.36 -14.40 -15.30
C VAL A 299 -43.46 -13.98 -16.45
N CYS A 300 -42.86 -12.82 -16.27
CA CYS A 300 -41.80 -12.38 -17.14
C CYS A 300 -40.58 -12.13 -16.25
N ASP A 301 -39.47 -12.75 -16.67
CA ASP A 301 -38.27 -12.97 -15.86
C ASP A 301 -37.27 -11.81 -15.97
N GLN A 302 -37.77 -10.61 -16.27
CA GLN A 302 -36.94 -9.42 -16.46
C GLN A 302 -37.56 -8.24 -15.71
N GLU A 303 -36.78 -7.64 -14.81
CA GLU A 303 -37.14 -6.34 -14.23
C GLU A 303 -37.07 -5.25 -15.30
N SER A 304 -37.66 -4.08 -15.05
CA SER A 304 -37.54 -2.96 -15.98
C SER A 304 -36.08 -2.54 -16.12
N MET A 305 -35.50 -2.80 -17.30
CA MET A 305 -34.11 -2.52 -17.59
C MET A 305 -33.95 -1.22 -18.37
N ASN A 306 -32.84 -0.53 -18.14
CA ASN A 306 -32.40 0.60 -18.95
C ASN A 306 -31.07 0.22 -19.60
N PHE A 307 -30.98 0.35 -20.92
CA PHE A 307 -29.76 0.09 -21.68
C PHE A 307 -29.25 1.38 -22.31
N SER A 308 -27.94 1.66 -22.15
CA SER A 308 -27.22 2.69 -22.92
C SER A 308 -26.61 2.02 -24.14
N LEU A 309 -26.88 2.55 -25.32
CA LEU A 309 -26.42 2.03 -26.61
C LEU A 309 -25.55 3.07 -27.31
N GLU A 310 -24.47 2.62 -27.92
CA GLU A 310 -23.65 3.44 -28.81
C GLU A 310 -24.14 3.31 -30.26
N VAL A 311 -24.05 4.41 -31.02
CA VAL A 311 -24.36 4.44 -32.46
C VAL A 311 -23.52 3.40 -33.22
N ASP A 312 -24.13 2.74 -34.20
CA ASP A 312 -23.52 1.71 -35.07
C ASP A 312 -22.99 0.46 -34.33
N VAL A 313 -23.28 0.31 -33.04
CA VAL A 313 -22.96 -0.91 -32.26
C VAL A 313 -24.16 -1.85 -32.22
N PRO A 314 -24.04 -3.11 -32.68
CA PRO A 314 -25.13 -4.09 -32.58
C PRO A 314 -25.47 -4.40 -31.13
N PHE A 315 -26.74 -4.23 -30.77
CA PHE A 315 -27.32 -4.58 -29.49
C PHE A 315 -28.22 -5.80 -29.62
N GLN A 316 -28.14 -6.71 -28.67
CA GLN A 316 -29.07 -7.82 -28.53
C GLN A 316 -29.39 -8.05 -27.06
N THR A 317 -30.67 -8.27 -26.78
CA THR A 317 -31.13 -8.70 -25.46
C THR A 317 -32.12 -9.85 -25.58
N LEU A 318 -32.17 -10.67 -24.55
CA LEU A 318 -33.09 -11.79 -24.42
C LEU A 318 -34.07 -11.49 -23.29
N PHE A 319 -35.30 -11.90 -23.49
CA PHE A 319 -36.34 -11.83 -22.48
C PHE A 319 -37.09 -13.14 -22.47
N THR A 320 -37.39 -13.59 -21.26
CA THR A 320 -38.08 -14.84 -21.04
C THR A 320 -39.36 -14.54 -20.32
N GLY A 321 -40.46 -15.07 -20.84
CA GLY A 321 -41.74 -14.99 -20.16
C GLY A 321 -42.63 -16.13 -20.59
N GLY A 322 -43.61 -16.44 -19.76
CA GLY A 322 -44.43 -17.60 -20.00
C GLY A 322 -45.37 -17.88 -18.87
N SER A 323 -46.22 -18.88 -19.10
CA SER A 323 -47.11 -19.40 -18.07
C SER A 323 -46.31 -20.32 -17.15
N PRO A 324 -46.20 -20.05 -15.84
CA PRO A 324 -45.59 -21.00 -14.90
C PRO A 324 -46.29 -22.37 -14.90
N ASP A 325 -47.55 -22.41 -15.33
CA ASP A 325 -48.36 -23.63 -15.46
C ASP A 325 -48.20 -24.36 -16.79
N GLY A 326 -47.28 -23.93 -17.67
CA GLY A 326 -47.02 -24.61 -18.95
C GLY A 326 -48.08 -24.38 -20.05
N LYS A 327 -48.95 -23.37 -19.92
CA LYS A 327 -50.02 -23.05 -20.88
C LYS A 327 -49.59 -22.14 -22.02
N ASP A 328 -50.44 -22.07 -23.04
CA ASP A 328 -50.32 -21.14 -24.16
C ASP A 328 -50.33 -19.68 -23.68
N VAL A 329 -49.30 -18.95 -24.10
CA VAL A 329 -49.12 -17.52 -23.91
C VAL A 329 -48.89 -16.86 -25.27
N THR A 330 -49.43 -15.65 -25.45
CA THR A 330 -49.20 -14.80 -26.62
C THR A 330 -48.19 -13.72 -26.24
N ILE A 331 -47.16 -13.52 -27.05
CA ILE A 331 -46.19 -12.42 -26.87
C ILE A 331 -46.49 -11.26 -27.81
N ASN A 332 -46.49 -10.04 -27.27
CA ASN A 332 -46.72 -8.81 -28.05
C ASN A 332 -45.65 -7.76 -27.74
N TYR A 333 -45.33 -6.94 -28.75
CA TYR A 333 -44.32 -5.89 -28.71
C TYR A 333 -44.92 -4.51 -28.99
N SER A 334 -44.41 -3.48 -28.31
CA SER A 334 -44.76 -2.08 -28.55
C SER A 334 -43.52 -1.20 -28.42
N GLY A 335 -43.51 -0.04 -29.09
CA GLY A 335 -42.39 0.90 -29.02
C GLY A 335 -41.09 0.44 -29.70
N VAL A 336 -41.16 -0.60 -30.54
CA VAL A 336 -39.99 -1.15 -31.26
C VAL A 336 -39.41 -0.10 -32.23
N PRO A 337 -38.11 0.29 -32.09
CA PRO A 337 -37.45 1.24 -32.98
C PRO A 337 -37.45 0.80 -34.44
N SER A 338 -37.34 1.75 -35.38
CA SER A 338 -37.23 1.41 -36.79
C SER A 338 -35.94 0.62 -37.06
N GLY A 339 -36.04 -0.47 -37.81
CA GLY A 339 -34.89 -1.34 -38.11
C GLY A 339 -34.54 -2.36 -37.02
N ALA A 340 -35.20 -2.33 -35.87
CA ALA A 340 -35.09 -3.39 -34.87
C ALA A 340 -35.82 -4.67 -35.31
N SER A 341 -35.30 -5.82 -34.88
CA SER A 341 -35.87 -7.14 -35.14
C SER A 341 -36.22 -7.83 -33.83
N VAL A 342 -37.41 -8.41 -33.77
CA VAL A 342 -37.90 -9.24 -32.66
C VAL A 342 -38.17 -10.67 -33.13
N ASP A 343 -37.81 -11.64 -32.30
CA ASP A 343 -38.05 -13.06 -32.54
C ASP A 343 -38.42 -13.73 -31.21
N PRO A 344 -39.59 -14.40 -31.08
CA PRO A 344 -40.58 -14.65 -32.12
C PRO A 344 -41.31 -13.38 -32.58
N ALA A 345 -41.97 -13.46 -33.74
CA ALA A 345 -42.72 -12.32 -34.28
C ALA A 345 -43.86 -11.89 -33.36
N ASP A 346 -44.23 -10.61 -33.43
CA ASP A 346 -45.36 -10.05 -32.69
C ASP A 346 -46.66 -10.87 -32.87
N GLY A 347 -47.33 -11.17 -31.76
CA GLY A 347 -48.54 -12.00 -31.72
C GLY A 347 -48.29 -13.51 -31.75
N THR A 348 -47.05 -13.99 -31.61
CA THR A 348 -46.76 -15.44 -31.57
C THR A 348 -47.36 -16.09 -30.32
N VAL A 349 -47.96 -17.27 -30.49
CA VAL A 349 -48.54 -18.08 -29.41
C VAL A 349 -47.72 -19.34 -29.20
N GLN A 350 -47.31 -19.63 -27.97
CA GLN A 350 -46.56 -20.83 -27.62
C GLN A 350 -46.89 -21.31 -26.20
N ALA A 351 -46.90 -22.63 -26.01
CA ALA A 351 -47.11 -23.26 -24.71
C ALA A 351 -45.88 -23.13 -23.80
N GLY A 352 -46.13 -22.77 -22.54
CA GLY A 352 -45.11 -22.71 -21.49
C GLY A 352 -44.24 -21.45 -21.59
N THR A 353 -42.92 -21.65 -21.57
CA THR A 353 -41.94 -20.57 -21.63
C THR A 353 -41.67 -20.17 -23.07
N ILE A 354 -41.73 -18.86 -23.32
CA ILE A 354 -41.36 -18.22 -24.57
C ILE A 354 -40.08 -17.43 -24.31
N ASN A 355 -39.02 -17.79 -25.03
CA ASN A 355 -37.81 -17.00 -25.09
C ASN A 355 -37.94 -16.08 -26.29
N GLY A 356 -37.97 -14.78 -26.06
CA GLY A 356 -37.87 -13.81 -27.12
C GLY A 356 -36.53 -13.09 -27.11
N SER A 357 -36.17 -12.57 -28.27
CA SER A 357 -34.97 -11.81 -28.51
C SER A 357 -35.34 -10.50 -29.18
N PHE A 358 -34.61 -9.45 -28.82
CA PHE A 358 -34.63 -8.16 -29.48
C PHE A 358 -33.23 -7.88 -29.97
N SER A 359 -33.10 -7.45 -31.22
CA SER A 359 -31.83 -7.05 -31.83
C SER A 359 -32.00 -5.75 -32.58
N TRP A 360 -31.04 -4.84 -32.43
CA TRP A 360 -31.07 -3.53 -33.07
C TRP A 360 -29.66 -2.96 -33.19
N THR A 361 -29.38 -2.25 -34.27
CA THR A 361 -28.17 -1.43 -34.42
C THR A 361 -28.64 0.00 -34.59
N PRO A 362 -28.54 0.86 -33.56
CA PRO A 362 -28.92 2.26 -33.67
C PRO A 362 -28.05 2.97 -34.70
N THR A 363 -28.63 3.93 -35.40
CA THR A 363 -27.92 4.76 -36.39
C THR A 363 -27.65 6.14 -35.82
N SER A 364 -26.84 6.95 -36.52
CA SER A 364 -26.59 8.34 -36.13
C SER A 364 -27.86 9.21 -36.08
N ALA A 365 -28.96 8.80 -36.74
CA ALA A 365 -30.24 9.46 -36.61
C ALA A 365 -30.92 9.23 -35.24
N ASP A 366 -30.55 8.16 -34.55
CA ASP A 366 -31.11 7.74 -33.27
C ASP A 366 -30.32 8.32 -32.08
N ALA A 367 -29.14 8.92 -32.31
CA ALA A 367 -28.29 9.51 -31.28
C ALA A 367 -29.05 10.54 -30.41
N GLY A 368 -28.90 10.42 -29.09
CA GLY A 368 -29.59 11.26 -28.10
C GLY A 368 -31.08 10.96 -27.91
N GLN A 369 -31.62 9.93 -28.58
CA GLN A 369 -33.03 9.53 -28.44
C GLN A 369 -33.22 8.44 -27.38
N GLN A 370 -34.45 8.38 -26.85
CA GLN A 370 -34.91 7.35 -25.92
C GLN A 370 -36.06 6.56 -26.56
N PHE A 371 -36.04 5.23 -26.41
CA PHE A 371 -37.08 4.32 -26.88
C PHE A 371 -37.59 3.43 -25.74
N ASP A 372 -38.88 3.50 -25.45
CA ASP A 372 -39.55 2.65 -24.45
C ASP A 372 -40.17 1.43 -25.15
N VAL A 373 -39.52 0.27 -25.03
CA VAL A 373 -39.97 -0.99 -25.66
C VAL A 373 -40.77 -1.80 -24.66
N GLY A 374 -42.05 -2.05 -24.95
CA GLY A 374 -42.92 -2.88 -24.12
C GLY A 374 -42.99 -4.32 -24.65
N VAL A 375 -42.66 -5.30 -23.82
CA VAL A 375 -42.89 -6.73 -24.08
C VAL A 375 -44.00 -7.24 -23.18
N THR A 376 -45.09 -7.73 -23.76
CA THR A 376 -46.28 -8.19 -23.01
C THR A 376 -46.58 -9.66 -23.31
N TYR A 377 -46.81 -10.43 -22.26
CA TYR A 377 -47.21 -11.83 -22.31
C TYR A 377 -48.65 -11.97 -21.83
N THR A 378 -49.53 -12.49 -22.68
CA THR A 378 -50.97 -12.65 -22.39
C THR A 378 -51.36 -14.13 -22.41
N ASP A 379 -51.95 -14.64 -21.33
CA ASP A 379 -52.45 -16.01 -21.28
C ASP A 379 -53.82 -16.18 -21.97
N SER A 380 -54.23 -17.44 -22.12
CA SER A 380 -55.57 -17.82 -22.63
C SER A 380 -56.78 -17.31 -21.81
N MET A 381 -56.56 -16.71 -20.64
CA MET A 381 -57.59 -16.14 -19.77
C MET A 381 -57.54 -14.60 -19.76
N ASP A 382 -56.82 -13.99 -20.71
CA ASP A 382 -56.59 -12.55 -20.86
C ASP A 382 -55.82 -11.90 -19.69
N ASN A 383 -55.11 -12.67 -18.86
CA ASN A 383 -54.18 -12.10 -17.89
C ASN A 383 -52.88 -11.75 -18.60
N SER A 384 -52.41 -10.52 -18.44
CA SER A 384 -51.19 -10.04 -19.06
C SER A 384 -50.17 -9.54 -18.04
N VAL A 385 -48.88 -9.85 -18.28
CA VAL A 385 -47.75 -9.20 -17.61
C VAL A 385 -46.92 -8.47 -18.66
N SER A 386 -46.39 -7.31 -18.30
CA SER A 386 -45.50 -6.52 -19.17
C SER A 386 -44.15 -6.33 -18.50
N CYS A 387 -43.07 -6.56 -19.25
CA CYS A 387 -41.71 -6.21 -18.88
C CYS A 387 -41.18 -5.19 -19.90
N PRO A 388 -41.41 -3.89 -19.66
CA PRO A 388 -40.83 -2.88 -20.50
C PRO A 388 -39.33 -2.75 -20.24
N PHE A 389 -38.58 -2.36 -21.26
CA PHE A 389 -37.22 -1.88 -21.13
C PHE A 389 -37.03 -0.59 -21.92
N THR A 390 -36.09 0.22 -21.49
CA THR A 390 -35.76 1.51 -22.10
C THR A 390 -34.42 1.41 -22.79
N LEU A 391 -34.33 1.94 -24.01
CA LEU A 391 -33.08 2.12 -24.74
C LEU A 391 -32.74 3.61 -24.80
N PHE A 392 -31.55 3.98 -24.37
CA PHE A 392 -30.96 5.30 -24.52
C PHE A 392 -29.82 5.19 -25.53
N VAL A 393 -29.89 5.93 -26.64
CA VAL A 393 -28.77 5.99 -27.58
C VAL A 393 -27.92 7.20 -27.21
N ASP A 394 -26.68 6.96 -26.85
CA ASP A 394 -25.76 8.02 -26.44
C ASP A 394 -25.50 8.99 -27.61
N GLU A 395 -25.36 10.28 -27.29
CA GLU A 395 -24.86 11.26 -28.27
C GLU A 395 -23.42 10.91 -28.63
N GLU A 396 -23.07 10.95 -29.92
CA GLU A 396 -21.69 10.72 -30.34
C GLU A 396 -20.77 11.74 -29.66
N PRO A 397 -19.69 11.29 -28.99
CA PRO A 397 -18.76 12.19 -28.33
C PRO A 397 -18.18 13.14 -29.37
N THR A 398 -18.20 14.43 -29.04
CA THR A 398 -17.56 15.45 -29.86
C THR A 398 -16.09 15.52 -29.47
N ASP A 399 -15.20 15.39 -30.45
CA ASP A 399 -13.76 15.50 -30.26
C ASP A 399 -13.36 16.94 -29.85
N CYS A 400 -12.10 17.16 -29.48
CA CYS A 400 -11.68 18.51 -29.06
C CYS A 400 -11.66 19.56 -30.19
N LEU A 401 -11.84 19.15 -31.46
CA LEU A 401 -12.03 20.05 -32.60
C LEU A 401 -13.49 20.41 -32.86
N GLY A 402 -14.43 19.84 -32.09
CA GLY A 402 -15.85 20.05 -32.32
C GLY A 402 -16.44 19.09 -33.37
N VAL A 403 -15.74 18.00 -33.72
CA VAL A 403 -16.19 17.00 -34.69
C VAL A 403 -16.84 15.83 -33.95
N SER A 404 -18.14 15.60 -34.19
CA SER A 404 -18.84 14.41 -33.68
C SER A 404 -18.18 13.14 -34.22
N GLY A 405 -17.84 12.21 -33.32
CA GLY A 405 -17.15 10.97 -33.65
C GLY A 405 -15.70 11.16 -34.15
N GLY A 406 -15.09 12.32 -33.90
CA GLY A 406 -13.69 12.56 -34.23
C GLY A 406 -12.73 11.94 -33.21
N ASP A 407 -11.49 11.68 -33.65
CA ASP A 407 -10.45 11.09 -32.80
C ASP A 407 -9.54 12.14 -32.12
N ALA A 408 -9.83 13.45 -32.30
CA ALA A 408 -8.97 14.48 -31.75
C ALA A 408 -9.09 14.57 -30.23
N THR A 409 -7.95 14.42 -29.53
CA THR A 409 -7.86 14.52 -28.07
C THR A 409 -7.05 15.74 -27.66
N LEU A 410 -7.37 16.31 -26.49
CA LEU A 410 -6.55 17.36 -25.88
C LEU A 410 -5.23 16.73 -25.44
N ASP A 411 -4.12 17.39 -25.77
CA ASP A 411 -2.83 17.06 -25.19
C ASP A 411 -2.75 17.54 -23.72
N GLN A 412 -1.65 17.21 -23.05
CA GLN A 412 -1.37 17.64 -21.68
C GLN A 412 -1.29 19.16 -21.49
N CYS A 413 -1.16 19.91 -22.59
CA CYS A 413 -1.15 21.36 -22.62
C CYS A 413 -2.53 21.98 -22.89
N GLY A 414 -3.58 21.17 -23.00
CA GLY A 414 -4.93 21.61 -23.34
C GLY A 414 -5.07 22.08 -24.78
N GLN A 415 -4.14 21.69 -25.67
CA GLN A 415 -4.24 21.92 -27.10
C GLN A 415 -4.76 20.67 -27.80
N CYS A 416 -5.74 20.85 -28.67
CA CYS A 416 -6.30 19.77 -29.44
C CYS A 416 -5.31 19.25 -30.49
N ASN A 417 -5.02 17.95 -30.48
CA ASN A 417 -3.94 17.33 -31.27
C ASN A 417 -2.57 18.04 -31.11
N GLY A 418 -2.32 18.60 -29.92
CA GLY A 418 -1.02 19.18 -29.61
C GLY A 418 0.06 18.11 -29.44
N ASP A 419 1.32 18.51 -29.57
CA ASP A 419 2.48 17.63 -29.40
C ASP A 419 2.94 17.51 -27.93
N GLY A 420 2.20 18.10 -27.00
CA GLY A 420 2.53 18.12 -25.58
C GLY A 420 3.66 19.08 -25.19
N THR A 421 4.18 19.88 -26.11
CA THR A 421 5.34 20.78 -25.83
C THR A 421 4.95 22.23 -25.60
N SER A 422 3.76 22.64 -26.05
CA SER A 422 3.30 24.04 -26.08
C SER A 422 3.24 24.73 -24.70
N CYS A 423 3.10 23.96 -23.62
CA CYS A 423 2.97 24.44 -22.24
C CYS A 423 4.20 24.19 -21.37
N LEU A 424 5.25 23.56 -21.91
CA LEU A 424 6.43 23.20 -21.11
C LEU A 424 7.30 24.42 -20.77
N GLY A 425 7.32 25.45 -21.64
CA GLY A 425 8.05 26.69 -21.39
C GLY A 425 9.53 26.45 -21.10
N CYS A 426 10.16 25.55 -21.85
CA CYS A 426 11.57 25.20 -21.65
C CYS A 426 12.51 26.25 -22.25
N GLU A 427 13.55 26.60 -21.51
CA GLU A 427 14.64 27.45 -21.96
C GLU A 427 15.97 26.71 -21.79
N ASP A 428 16.82 26.80 -22.82
CA ASP A 428 18.17 26.27 -22.80
C ASP A 428 19.11 27.24 -22.09
N VAL A 429 19.68 26.80 -20.97
CA VAL A 429 20.67 27.57 -20.21
C VAL A 429 22.08 27.15 -20.64
N ASP A 430 22.72 28.00 -21.45
CA ASP A 430 24.12 27.81 -21.87
C ASP A 430 25.10 28.32 -20.80
N ILE A 431 25.90 27.41 -20.24
CA ILE A 431 26.93 27.67 -19.24
C ILE A 431 28.36 27.60 -19.79
N SER A 432 28.56 27.48 -21.10
CA SER A 432 29.89 27.33 -21.72
C SER A 432 30.86 28.47 -21.34
N ALA A 433 30.36 29.71 -21.27
CA ALA A 433 31.14 30.86 -20.82
C ALA A 433 31.53 30.78 -19.33
N THR A 434 30.61 30.29 -18.50
CA THR A 434 30.82 30.05 -17.07
C THR A 434 31.87 28.94 -16.87
N GLN A 435 31.77 27.83 -17.60
CA GLN A 435 32.73 26.73 -17.58
C GLN A 435 34.14 27.20 -17.94
N GLY A 436 34.29 27.95 -19.03
CA GLY A 436 35.58 28.52 -19.44
C GLY A 436 36.17 29.46 -18.37
N THR A 437 35.33 30.23 -17.68
CA THR A 437 35.77 31.12 -16.60
C THR A 437 36.23 30.32 -15.38
N LEU A 438 35.48 29.30 -14.94
CA LEU A 438 35.83 28.44 -13.82
C LEU A 438 37.16 27.70 -14.04
N ASP A 439 37.39 27.17 -15.25
CA ASP A 439 38.65 26.51 -15.62
C ASP A 439 39.84 27.48 -15.53
N SER A 440 39.68 28.66 -16.13
CA SER A 440 40.72 29.69 -16.10
C SER A 440 41.07 30.14 -14.67
N GLN A 441 40.08 30.20 -13.77
CA GLN A 441 40.27 30.56 -12.37
C GLN A 441 40.95 29.44 -11.58
N ALA A 442 40.57 28.18 -11.78
CA ALA A 442 41.24 27.03 -11.17
C ALA A 442 42.73 26.99 -11.56
N GLU A 443 43.04 27.23 -12.83
CA GLU A 443 44.42 27.33 -13.32
C GLU A 443 45.17 28.52 -12.68
N ALA A 444 44.51 29.67 -12.52
CA ALA A 444 45.08 30.84 -11.87
C ALA A 444 45.41 30.58 -10.39
N GLN A 445 44.53 29.87 -9.65
CA GLN A 445 44.79 29.44 -8.27
C GLN A 445 46.02 28.51 -8.20
N TYR A 446 46.10 27.51 -9.08
CA TYR A 446 47.27 26.63 -9.16
C TYR A 446 48.57 27.40 -9.48
N ARG A 447 48.50 28.38 -10.39
CA ARG A 447 49.63 29.27 -10.69
C ARG A 447 50.10 30.05 -9.46
N ILE A 448 49.20 30.49 -8.58
CA ILE A 448 49.57 31.14 -7.30
C ILE A 448 50.29 30.16 -6.37
N VAL A 449 49.79 28.92 -6.21
CA VAL A 449 50.46 27.88 -5.41
C VAL A 449 51.87 27.61 -5.92
N ARG A 450 52.08 27.54 -7.24
CA ARG A 450 53.42 27.40 -7.85
C ARG A 450 54.34 28.56 -7.51
N ARG A 451 53.84 29.81 -7.54
CA ARG A 451 54.61 31.02 -7.17
C ARG A 451 54.97 31.01 -5.69
N LEU A 452 54.04 30.69 -4.81
CA LEU A 452 54.27 30.56 -3.36
C LEU A 452 55.32 29.47 -3.07
N ASN A 453 55.24 28.31 -3.71
CA ASN A 453 56.25 27.26 -3.54
C ASN A 453 57.66 27.72 -3.98
N ARG A 454 57.77 28.44 -5.11
CA ARG A 454 59.05 29.04 -5.54
C ARG A 454 59.59 30.03 -4.50
N GLN A 455 58.75 30.93 -3.99
CA GLN A 455 59.13 31.87 -2.95
C GLN A 455 59.58 31.18 -1.67
N LEU A 456 58.88 30.12 -1.23
CA LEU A 456 59.27 29.33 -0.06
C LEU A 456 60.68 28.75 -0.21
N LYS A 457 61.00 28.19 -1.39
CA LYS A 457 62.34 27.67 -1.71
C LYS A 457 63.41 28.76 -1.69
N THR A 458 63.08 29.97 -2.11
CA THR A 458 64.00 31.12 -2.09
C THR A 458 64.28 31.56 -0.65
N VAL A 459 63.25 31.74 0.17
CA VAL A 459 63.41 32.25 1.55
C VAL A 459 63.94 31.21 2.52
N SER A 460 63.82 29.91 2.22
CA SER A 460 64.38 28.84 3.06
C SER A 460 65.83 28.50 2.74
N ARG A 461 66.41 29.06 1.66
CA ARG A 461 67.76 28.75 1.21
C ARG A 461 68.80 29.16 2.25
N GLY A 462 69.69 28.23 2.62
CA GLY A 462 70.72 28.43 3.65
C GLY A 462 70.18 28.39 5.08
N THR A 463 68.89 28.16 5.29
CA THR A 463 68.33 27.96 6.63
C THR A 463 68.43 26.50 7.05
N ALA A 464 68.47 26.23 8.36
CA ALA A 464 68.45 24.86 8.90
C ALA A 464 67.20 24.04 8.46
N ASN A 465 66.15 24.69 7.95
CA ASN A 465 64.90 24.06 7.53
C ASN A 465 64.75 23.92 6.00
N GLU A 466 65.80 24.21 5.22
CA GLU A 466 65.73 24.23 3.76
C GLU A 466 65.14 22.94 3.16
N ALA A 467 65.63 21.79 3.60
CA ALA A 467 65.20 20.48 3.11
C ALA A 467 63.71 20.21 3.43
N THR A 468 63.30 20.46 4.67
CA THR A 468 61.92 20.26 5.13
C THR A 468 60.95 21.20 4.41
N ASP A 469 61.33 22.46 4.20
CA ASP A 469 60.51 23.45 3.49
C ASP A 469 60.41 23.12 1.99
N LYS A 470 61.49 22.62 1.36
CA LYS A 470 61.47 22.12 -0.01
C LYS A 470 60.54 20.92 -0.17
N GLN A 471 60.62 19.93 0.73
CA GLN A 471 59.77 18.74 0.70
C GLN A 471 58.30 19.10 0.93
N PHE A 472 58.03 19.98 1.91
CA PHE A 472 56.68 20.50 2.14
C PHE A 472 56.13 21.21 0.92
N GLY A 473 56.87 22.18 0.37
CA GLY A 473 56.45 22.94 -0.81
C GLY A 473 56.21 22.07 -2.04
N SER A 474 57.04 21.03 -2.25
CA SER A 474 56.83 20.05 -3.33
C SER A 474 55.56 19.21 -3.14
N ARG A 475 55.29 18.70 -1.92
CA ARG A 475 54.05 17.97 -1.61
C ARG A 475 52.80 18.82 -1.84
N GLN A 476 52.81 20.06 -1.34
CA GLN A 476 51.70 21.00 -1.52
C GLN A 476 51.47 21.35 -3.00
N LYS A 477 52.55 21.55 -3.78
CA LYS A 477 52.44 21.78 -5.23
C LYS A 477 51.84 20.58 -5.95
N GLN A 478 52.20 19.35 -5.57
CA GLN A 478 51.67 18.14 -6.19
C GLN A 478 50.18 17.99 -5.89
N ARG A 479 49.75 18.13 -4.62
CA ARG A 479 48.32 18.08 -4.26
C ARG A 479 47.52 19.16 -4.99
N ALA A 480 48.03 20.39 -5.06
CA ALA A 480 47.36 21.46 -5.80
C ALA A 480 47.28 21.19 -7.32
N LYS A 481 48.22 20.43 -7.89
CA LYS A 481 48.13 20.02 -9.29
C LYS A 481 46.97 19.04 -9.49
N THR A 482 46.89 18.02 -8.63
CA THR A 482 45.81 17.04 -8.65
C THR A 482 44.44 17.70 -8.49
N LEU A 483 44.27 18.60 -7.52
CA LEU A 483 43.00 19.34 -7.32
C LEU A 483 42.61 20.18 -8.54
N PHE A 484 43.59 20.77 -9.23
CA PHE A 484 43.34 21.51 -10.47
C PHE A 484 42.90 20.59 -11.61
N GLU A 485 43.56 19.45 -11.79
CA GLU A 485 43.21 18.44 -12.80
C GLU A 485 41.81 17.85 -12.53
N GLU A 486 41.48 17.57 -11.26
CA GLU A 486 40.14 17.14 -10.83
C GLU A 486 39.08 18.22 -11.11
N ASN A 487 39.36 19.49 -10.77
CA ASN A 487 38.46 20.60 -11.07
C ASN A 487 38.16 20.75 -12.56
N TRP A 488 39.17 20.60 -13.41
CA TRP A 488 38.98 20.58 -14.86
C TRP A 488 38.02 19.45 -15.24
N GLY A 489 38.22 18.23 -14.73
CA GLY A 489 37.32 17.11 -14.96
C GLY A 489 35.87 17.39 -14.55
N PHE A 490 35.65 17.95 -13.37
CA PHE A 490 34.31 18.26 -12.85
C PHE A 490 33.60 19.38 -13.62
N ILE A 491 34.31 20.40 -14.09
CA ILE A 491 33.67 21.47 -14.88
C ILE A 491 33.16 20.93 -16.21
N TRP A 492 33.96 20.10 -16.87
CA TRP A 492 33.69 19.60 -18.22
C TRP A 492 32.84 18.32 -18.24
N SER A 493 32.54 17.71 -17.09
CA SER A 493 31.52 16.67 -16.96
C SER A 493 30.10 17.22 -16.92
N ILE A 494 29.92 18.52 -16.65
CA ILE A 494 28.61 19.18 -16.68
C ILE A 494 28.28 19.53 -18.14
N PRO A 495 27.08 19.23 -18.65
CA PRO A 495 26.64 19.66 -19.98
C PRO A 495 26.72 21.18 -20.12
N SER A 496 27.27 21.66 -21.24
CA SER A 496 27.37 23.10 -21.51
C SER A 496 26.02 23.76 -21.73
N VAL A 497 24.99 23.00 -22.09
CA VAL A 497 23.61 23.47 -22.25
C VAL A 497 22.74 22.57 -21.37
N ASN A 498 21.92 23.18 -20.51
CA ASN A 498 20.96 22.46 -19.67
C ASN A 498 19.56 23.01 -19.94
N THR A 499 18.62 22.12 -20.23
CA THR A 499 17.22 22.51 -20.43
C THR A 499 16.55 22.74 -19.07
N GLN A 500 15.95 23.91 -18.89
CA GLN A 500 15.16 24.25 -17.71
C GLN A 500 13.72 24.54 -18.14
N CYS A 501 12.77 23.79 -17.61
CA CYS A 501 11.35 23.96 -17.93
C CYS A 501 10.62 24.55 -16.72
N ALA A 502 9.72 25.51 -16.98
CA ALA A 502 8.96 26.18 -15.92
C ALA A 502 7.85 25.28 -15.34
N ASN A 503 7.37 24.31 -16.14
CA ASN A 503 6.24 23.47 -15.77
C ASN A 503 6.72 22.19 -15.04
N ALA A 504 6.51 22.15 -13.73
CA ALA A 504 6.92 21.01 -12.90
C ALA A 504 6.00 19.79 -13.03
N ASP A 505 4.78 19.96 -13.55
CA ASP A 505 3.78 18.88 -13.60
C ASP A 505 4.10 17.84 -14.69
N PHE A 506 4.87 18.24 -15.72
CA PHE A 506 5.24 17.39 -16.86
C PHE A 506 6.74 17.08 -16.94
N CYS A 507 7.53 17.65 -16.05
CA CYS A 507 8.98 17.59 -16.11
C CYS A 507 9.54 17.14 -14.77
N VAL A 508 10.32 16.07 -14.79
CA VAL A 508 11.10 15.67 -13.63
C VAL A 508 12.43 16.41 -13.63
N GLN A 509 12.80 16.97 -12.48
CA GLN A 509 14.11 17.57 -12.28
C GLN A 509 15.12 16.46 -11.98
N VAL A 510 15.99 16.16 -12.93
CA VAL A 510 17.07 15.20 -12.75
C VAL A 510 18.30 15.95 -12.25
N ALA A 511 18.95 15.46 -11.20
CA ALA A 511 20.18 16.08 -10.71
C ALA A 511 21.31 15.93 -11.74
N SER A 512 21.56 16.97 -12.53
CA SER A 512 22.67 17.06 -13.46
C SER A 512 23.80 17.86 -12.81
N GLY A 513 24.95 17.21 -12.58
CA GLY A 513 26.16 17.93 -12.16
C GLY A 513 26.23 18.39 -10.69
N ILE A 514 25.24 18.08 -9.83
CA ILE A 514 25.28 18.47 -8.41
C ILE A 514 26.56 17.99 -7.70
N GLU A 515 26.96 16.73 -7.94
CA GLU A 515 28.18 16.16 -7.38
C GLU A 515 29.43 16.87 -7.91
N SER A 516 29.45 17.18 -9.21
CA SER A 516 30.57 17.89 -9.86
C SER A 516 30.72 19.31 -9.30
N VAL A 517 29.62 20.04 -9.09
CA VAL A 517 29.60 21.39 -8.48
C VAL A 517 30.10 21.35 -7.04
N GLN A 518 29.66 20.36 -6.25
CA GLN A 518 30.10 20.20 -4.86
C GLN A 518 31.59 19.86 -4.77
N LEU A 519 32.06 18.88 -5.56
CA LEU A 519 33.48 18.49 -5.58
C LEU A 519 34.38 19.62 -6.08
N PHE A 520 33.95 20.38 -7.09
CA PHE A 520 34.66 21.59 -7.53
C PHE A 520 34.82 22.62 -6.41
N SER A 521 33.75 22.84 -5.62
CA SER A 521 33.75 23.77 -4.50
C SER A 521 34.72 23.34 -3.40
N VAL A 522 34.70 22.06 -3.02
CA VAL A 522 35.63 21.47 -2.03
C VAL A 522 37.08 21.61 -2.48
N ASN A 523 37.37 21.28 -3.74
CA ASN A 523 38.71 21.39 -4.29
C ASN A 523 39.22 22.83 -4.36
N THR A 524 38.34 23.77 -4.70
CA THR A 524 38.63 25.21 -4.66
C THR A 524 39.01 25.67 -3.25
N GLN A 525 38.25 25.27 -2.23
CA GLN A 525 38.56 25.59 -0.84
C GLN A 525 39.91 24.99 -0.40
N GLU A 526 40.23 23.76 -0.81
CA GLU A 526 41.53 23.15 -0.47
C GLU A 526 42.69 23.81 -1.21
N LEU A 527 42.52 24.29 -2.45
CA LEU A 527 43.51 25.11 -3.16
C LEU A 527 43.82 26.40 -2.39
N VAL A 528 42.80 27.09 -1.90
CA VAL A 528 42.92 28.28 -1.04
C VAL A 528 43.63 27.94 0.27
N SER A 529 43.26 26.84 0.92
CA SER A 529 43.89 26.29 2.13
C SER A 529 45.39 26.01 1.92
N ILE A 530 45.77 25.37 0.82
CA ILE A 530 47.17 25.12 0.43
C ILE A 530 47.94 26.43 0.25
N ALA A 531 47.37 27.41 -0.47
CA ALA A 531 47.98 28.72 -0.65
C ALA A 531 48.21 29.43 0.70
N ASN A 532 47.22 29.35 1.60
CA ASN A 532 47.30 29.90 2.95
C ASN A 532 48.35 29.21 3.83
N LYS A 533 48.50 27.88 3.75
CA LYS A 533 49.53 27.10 4.45
C LYS A 533 50.94 27.50 3.97
N LEU A 534 51.14 27.63 2.66
CA LEU A 534 52.42 28.08 2.08
C LEU A 534 52.74 29.51 2.47
N ALA A 535 51.79 30.44 2.36
CA ALA A 535 51.99 31.85 2.73
C ALA A 535 52.36 32.02 4.21
N ARG A 536 51.71 31.26 5.11
CA ARG A 536 52.05 31.24 6.54
C ARG A 536 53.49 30.77 6.76
N ARG A 537 53.94 29.73 6.04
CA ARG A 537 55.30 29.20 6.17
C ARG A 537 56.35 30.15 5.62
N ILE A 538 56.08 30.85 4.52
CA ILE A 538 56.94 31.92 3.97
C ILE A 538 57.11 33.05 4.98
N ALA A 539 56.01 33.50 5.61
CA ALA A 539 56.06 34.54 6.64
C ALA A 539 56.92 34.16 7.84
N LYS A 540 56.86 32.89 8.30
CA LYS A 540 57.73 32.35 9.36
C LYS A 540 59.22 32.34 8.99
N ARG A 541 59.56 32.47 7.70
CA ARG A 541 60.94 32.57 7.20
C ARG A 541 61.34 34.01 6.85
N GLY A 542 60.55 35.01 7.26
CA GLY A 542 60.81 36.43 6.96
C GLY A 542 60.45 36.85 5.54
N GLY A 543 59.81 36.00 4.73
CA GLY A 543 59.32 36.35 3.40
C GLY A 543 57.97 37.05 3.40
N ASN A 544 57.68 37.84 2.36
CA ASN A 544 56.37 38.48 2.18
C ASN A 544 55.52 37.73 1.15
N ALA A 545 54.47 37.04 1.61
CA ALA A 545 53.50 36.34 0.77
C ALA A 545 52.09 36.94 0.84
N LYS A 546 51.92 38.13 1.46
CA LYS A 546 50.60 38.71 1.77
C LYS A 546 49.76 38.97 0.51
N ARG A 547 50.39 39.47 -0.56
CA ARG A 547 49.72 39.75 -1.84
C ARG A 547 49.20 38.47 -2.50
N LEU A 548 50.04 37.44 -2.62
CA LEU A 548 49.66 36.16 -3.23
C LEU A 548 48.58 35.45 -2.41
N LYS A 549 48.65 35.51 -1.08
CA LYS A 549 47.61 35.00 -0.18
C LYS A 549 46.25 35.65 -0.47
N ARG A 550 46.20 36.98 -0.55
CA ARG A 550 44.97 37.72 -0.86
C ARG A 550 44.42 37.38 -2.23
N GLN A 551 45.29 37.26 -3.24
CA GLN A 551 44.89 36.86 -4.59
C GLN A 551 44.32 35.45 -4.64
N ALA A 552 44.90 34.50 -3.88
CA ALA A 552 44.37 33.14 -3.81
C ALA A 552 42.97 33.11 -3.19
N ASN A 553 42.78 33.82 -2.06
CA ASN A 553 41.46 33.91 -1.43
C ASN A 553 40.44 34.57 -2.36
N ALA A 554 40.76 35.72 -2.96
CA ALA A 554 39.84 36.42 -3.87
C ALA A 554 39.41 35.54 -5.05
N LEU A 555 40.36 34.84 -5.70
CA LEU A 555 40.03 33.91 -6.77
C LEU A 555 39.19 32.72 -6.28
N GLY A 556 39.45 32.21 -5.07
CA GLY A 556 38.63 31.16 -4.49
C GLY A 556 37.20 31.62 -4.22
N ASP A 557 37.02 32.81 -3.65
CA ASP A 557 35.72 33.42 -3.39
C ASP A 557 34.96 33.68 -4.71
N ASP A 558 35.65 34.22 -5.73
CA ASP A 558 35.08 34.44 -7.07
C ASP A 558 34.67 33.12 -7.74
N SER A 559 35.47 32.06 -7.63
CA SER A 559 35.15 30.73 -8.16
C SER A 559 33.94 30.11 -7.47
N LEU A 560 33.84 30.25 -6.15
CA LEU A 560 32.71 29.73 -5.37
C LEU A 560 31.41 30.51 -5.66
N ALA A 561 31.50 31.83 -5.87
CA ALA A 561 30.36 32.63 -6.28
C ALA A 561 29.87 32.25 -7.69
N LEU A 562 30.80 32.00 -8.60
CA LEU A 562 30.47 31.63 -9.98
C LEU A 562 29.93 30.21 -10.11
N VAL A 563 30.47 29.23 -9.37
CA VAL A 563 29.96 27.85 -9.43
C VAL A 563 28.53 27.76 -8.86
N ALA A 564 28.16 28.65 -7.93
CA ALA A 564 26.81 28.72 -7.40
C ALA A 564 25.75 29.19 -8.42
N THR A 565 26.17 29.71 -9.59
CA THR A 565 25.25 30.06 -10.68
C THR A 565 25.09 28.93 -11.71
N VAL A 566 25.81 27.82 -11.56
CA VAL A 566 25.69 26.66 -12.44
C VAL A 566 24.43 25.88 -12.02
N PRO A 567 23.48 25.61 -12.94
CA PRO A 567 22.32 24.80 -12.63
C PRO A 567 22.77 23.39 -12.21
N THR A 568 22.16 22.88 -11.15
CA THR A 568 22.46 21.55 -10.58
C THR A 568 21.40 20.51 -10.93
N THR A 569 20.41 20.90 -11.72
CA THR A 569 19.31 20.07 -12.20
C THR A 569 19.11 20.32 -13.68
N GLU A 570 18.54 19.36 -14.37
CA GLU A 570 18.07 19.45 -15.75
C GLU A 570 16.63 18.95 -15.79
N SER A 571 15.79 19.63 -16.56
CA SER A 571 14.40 19.23 -16.74
C SER A 571 14.32 18.17 -17.83
N VAL A 572 13.86 16.98 -17.47
CA VAL A 572 13.52 15.91 -18.41
C VAL A 572 12.00 15.82 -18.44
N CYS A 573 11.39 16.20 -19.56
CA CYS A 573 9.95 16.16 -19.73
C CYS A 573 9.58 14.99 -20.63
N THR A 574 8.52 14.27 -20.27
CA THR A 574 7.96 13.20 -21.10
C THR A 574 6.75 13.73 -21.86
N THR A 575 6.56 13.27 -23.09
CA THR A 575 5.34 13.53 -23.87
C THR A 575 4.27 12.47 -23.63
N ASP A 576 4.62 11.37 -22.95
CA ASP A 576 3.70 10.28 -22.66
C ASP A 576 3.14 10.41 -21.24
N ASN A 577 1.84 10.68 -21.14
CA ASN A 577 1.06 10.70 -19.89
C ASN A 577 1.02 9.34 -19.16
N ASN A 578 1.51 8.25 -19.77
CA ASN A 578 1.38 6.88 -19.26
C ASN A 578 2.65 6.31 -18.61
N GLN A 579 3.69 7.11 -18.34
CA GLN A 579 5.00 6.59 -17.88
C GLN A 579 5.64 7.33 -16.71
N VAL A 580 4.95 8.26 -16.04
CA VAL A 580 5.51 8.96 -14.86
C VAL A 580 4.62 8.71 -13.64
N GLN A 581 4.62 7.47 -13.15
CA GLN A 581 4.24 7.14 -11.77
C GLN A 581 5.40 6.44 -11.08
#